data_AF-A0A449AWB6-F1
#
_entry.id   AF-A0A449AWB6-F1
#
_cell.length_a   1.000
_cell.length_b   1.000
_cell.length_c   1.000
_cell.angle_alpha   90.00
_cell.angle_beta   90.00
_cell.angle_gamma   90.00
#
_symmetry.space_group_name_H-M   'P 1'
#
loop_
_entity.id
_entity.type
_entity.pdbx_description
1 polymer ?
#
loop_
_entity_poly.entity_id
_entity_poly.type
_entity_poly.pdbx_seq_one_letter_code
_entity_poly.pdbx_strand_id
1 'polypeptide(L)'
;MFGSETADVELFLKIAKLIKENKAEYNKLVKKYLKEKGNSFPRATNLALQELSGENISLPNDILGLEYVKTIVEENLDIKPIAIKRTVGFHAEKPNESFASATYLRKAISENQDVSKYTPVQLKKLKRKRLIENTYPKFQKIIKNSTPEQLRKYKMISEGIENLFIKNIDKPNYEEFIASCVSKRYTASRIKRTYLFVLLKIKK
;
A
#
# COMPACT_ATOMS: atom_id res chain seq x y z
N MET A 1 -0.51 7.57 18.45
CA MET A 1 0.79 8.13 17.98
C MET A 1 1.21 7.41 16.71
N PHE A 2 1.74 8.12 15.72
CA PHE A 2 2.26 7.55 14.47
C PHE A 2 3.43 8.40 13.94
N GLY A 3 4.33 7.78 13.17
CA GLY A 3 5.39 8.51 12.46
C GLY A 3 4.84 9.12 11.17
N SER A 4 5.27 10.34 10.83
CA SER A 4 4.86 11.09 9.63
C SER A 4 6.05 11.88 9.08
N GLU A 5 6.06 12.14 7.77
CA GLU A 5 7.10 12.95 7.15
C GLU A 5 6.99 14.43 7.54
N THR A 6 5.76 14.99 7.56
CA THR A 6 5.51 16.39 7.93
C THR A 6 5.40 16.61 9.45
N ALA A 7 4.92 15.59 10.17
CA ALA A 7 4.51 15.67 11.57
C ALA A 7 3.39 16.70 11.86
N ASP A 8 2.61 17.04 10.83
CA ASP A 8 1.57 18.07 10.93
C ASP A 8 0.20 17.47 11.25
N VAL A 9 -0.01 17.17 12.53
CA VAL A 9 -1.27 16.58 13.00
C VAL A 9 -2.46 17.56 12.86
N GLU A 10 -2.22 18.86 12.97
CA GLU A 10 -3.26 19.88 12.85
C GLU A 10 -3.78 19.97 11.42
N LEU A 11 -2.89 19.90 10.42
CA LEU A 11 -3.27 19.78 9.02
C LEU A 11 -4.11 18.51 8.78
N PHE A 12 -3.72 17.37 9.34
CA PHE A 12 -4.51 16.14 9.19
C PHE A 12 -5.90 16.26 9.83
N LEU A 13 -6.02 16.90 10.99
CA LEU A 13 -7.30 17.17 11.66
C LEU A 13 -8.18 18.11 10.83
N LYS A 14 -7.60 19.20 10.29
CA LYS A 14 -8.29 20.14 9.40
C LYS A 14 -8.84 19.41 8.17
N ILE A 15 -8.01 18.63 7.48
CA ILE A 15 -8.41 17.87 6.29
C ILE A 15 -9.51 16.86 6.65
N ALA A 16 -9.35 16.10 7.74
CA ALA A 16 -10.33 15.09 8.16
C ALA A 16 -11.71 15.70 8.47
N LYS A 17 -11.75 16.84 9.17
CA LYS A 17 -12.99 17.59 9.45
C LYS A 17 -13.64 18.09 8.16
N LEU A 18 -12.86 18.70 7.28
CA LEU A 18 -13.33 19.19 5.99
C LEU A 18 -13.93 18.06 5.14
N ILE A 19 -13.27 16.90 5.07
CA ILE A 19 -13.79 15.72 4.35
C ILE A 19 -15.08 15.22 5.00
N LYS A 20 -15.18 15.20 6.35
CA LYS A 20 -16.39 14.78 7.05
C LYS A 20 -17.57 15.70 6.75
N GLU A 21 -17.35 17.02 6.77
CA GLU A 21 -18.35 18.03 6.46
C GLU A 21 -18.79 17.98 4.98
N ASN A 22 -17.88 17.65 4.07
CA ASN A 22 -18.11 17.63 2.62
C ASN A 22 -18.12 16.22 2.03
N LYS A 23 -18.52 15.20 2.81
CA LYS A 23 -18.35 13.77 2.47
C LYS A 23 -18.98 13.39 1.13
N ALA A 24 -20.16 13.94 0.82
CA ALA A 24 -20.85 13.67 -0.43
C ALA A 24 -20.06 14.19 -1.64
N GLU A 25 -19.59 15.44 -1.58
CA GLU A 25 -18.82 16.05 -2.66
C GLU A 25 -17.44 15.39 -2.79
N TYR A 26 -16.74 15.13 -1.68
CA TYR A 26 -15.47 14.39 -1.70
C TYR A 26 -15.63 13.03 -2.40
N ASN A 27 -16.65 12.25 -2.03
CA ASN A 27 -16.90 10.95 -2.66
C ASN A 27 -17.23 11.05 -4.16
N LYS A 28 -17.93 12.10 -4.57
CA LYS A 28 -18.22 12.39 -5.98
C LYS A 28 -16.93 12.72 -6.74
N LEU A 29 -16.04 13.54 -6.17
CA LEU A 29 -14.72 13.86 -6.72
C LEU A 29 -13.83 12.61 -6.83
N VAL A 30 -13.78 11.76 -5.80
CA VAL A 30 -13.04 10.49 -5.86
C VAL A 30 -13.55 9.63 -7.01
N LYS A 31 -14.88 9.51 -7.17
CA LYS A 31 -15.49 8.74 -8.28
C LYS A 31 -15.17 9.36 -9.65
N LYS A 32 -15.20 10.69 -9.78
CA LYS A 32 -14.78 11.41 -10.99
C LYS A 32 -13.35 11.04 -11.36
N TYR A 33 -12.40 11.20 -10.44
CA TYR A 33 -10.99 10.92 -10.68
C TYR A 33 -10.66 9.43 -10.87
N LEU A 34 -11.44 8.50 -10.31
CA LEU A 34 -11.31 7.07 -10.58
C LEU A 34 -11.76 6.66 -11.99
N LYS A 35 -12.79 7.35 -12.53
CA LYS A 35 -13.29 7.13 -13.89
C LYS A 35 -12.32 7.67 -14.93
N GLU A 36 -11.58 8.74 -14.61
CA GLU A 36 -10.50 9.23 -15.47
C GLU A 36 -9.45 8.16 -15.71
N LYS A 37 -9.09 7.98 -16.99
CA LYS A 37 -8.27 6.83 -17.41
C LYS A 37 -6.91 6.82 -16.71
N GLY A 38 -6.69 5.73 -15.98
CA GLY A 38 -5.37 5.35 -15.47
C GLY A 38 -5.03 5.92 -14.11
N ASN A 39 -5.91 6.64 -13.41
CA ASN A 39 -5.65 6.99 -12.02
C ASN A 39 -5.76 5.76 -11.11
N SER A 40 -4.77 5.56 -10.25
CA SER A 40 -4.87 4.62 -9.14
C SER A 40 -5.74 5.21 -8.02
N PHE A 41 -6.24 4.37 -7.11
CA PHE A 41 -7.05 4.83 -5.99
C PHE A 41 -6.35 5.91 -5.14
N PRO A 42 -5.08 5.73 -4.69
CA PRO A 42 -4.37 6.78 -3.94
C PRO A 42 -4.23 8.09 -4.72
N ARG A 43 -4.06 8.02 -6.05
CA ARG A 43 -3.98 9.22 -6.88
C ARG A 43 -5.34 9.91 -6.99
N ALA A 44 -6.40 9.15 -7.20
CA ALA A 44 -7.75 9.70 -7.31
C ALA A 44 -8.21 10.36 -6.00
N THR A 45 -7.90 9.78 -4.84
CA THR A 45 -8.21 10.39 -3.53
C THR A 45 -7.42 11.66 -3.29
N ASN A 46 -6.15 11.69 -3.69
CA ASN A 46 -5.33 12.90 -3.53
C ASN A 46 -5.78 14.03 -4.48
N LEU A 47 -6.17 13.71 -5.72
CA LEU A 47 -6.76 14.69 -6.64
C LEU A 47 -8.09 15.24 -6.11
N ALA A 48 -8.94 14.38 -5.53
CA ALA A 48 -10.17 14.80 -4.90
C ALA A 48 -9.92 15.72 -3.69
N LEU A 49 -8.91 15.39 -2.88
CA LEU A 49 -8.48 16.23 -1.76
C LEU A 49 -7.97 17.59 -2.24
N GLN A 50 -7.15 17.60 -3.28
CA GLN A 50 -6.58 18.83 -3.85
C GLN A 50 -7.68 19.74 -4.41
N GLU A 51 -8.66 19.18 -5.13
CA GLU A 51 -9.80 19.96 -5.64
C GLU A 51 -10.70 20.48 -4.51
N LEU A 52 -10.88 19.71 -3.43
CA LEU A 52 -11.74 20.11 -2.31
C LEU A 52 -11.09 21.14 -1.36
N SER A 53 -9.78 21.03 -1.14
CA SER A 53 -9.09 21.72 -0.04
C SER A 53 -7.88 22.55 -0.45
N GLY A 54 -7.36 22.35 -1.66
CA GLY A 54 -6.06 22.87 -2.09
C GLY A 54 -4.85 22.10 -1.53
N GLU A 55 -5.06 21.20 -0.56
CA GLU A 55 -4.00 20.43 0.10
C GLU A 55 -3.58 19.22 -0.74
N ASN A 56 -2.33 18.79 -0.58
CA ASN A 56 -1.78 17.62 -1.27
C ASN A 56 -1.02 16.73 -0.28
N ILE A 57 -1.56 15.54 -0.01
CA ILE A 57 -0.94 14.54 0.86
C ILE A 57 -0.48 13.37 0.00
N SER A 58 0.81 13.37 -0.32
CA SER A 58 1.42 12.37 -1.22
C SER A 58 2.48 11.49 -0.56
N LEU A 59 2.96 11.86 0.63
CA LEU A 59 3.99 11.10 1.32
C LEU A 59 3.40 9.87 2.03
N PRO A 60 4.07 8.71 2.02
CA PRO A 60 3.43 7.45 2.42
C PRO A 60 2.98 7.38 3.88
N ASN A 61 3.77 7.91 4.83
CA ASN A 61 3.37 7.89 6.23
C ASN A 61 2.40 9.03 6.56
N ASP A 62 2.44 10.14 5.84
CA ASP A 62 1.40 11.17 5.91
C ASP A 62 0.06 10.67 5.39
N ILE A 63 0.02 9.90 4.31
CA ILE A 63 -1.20 9.25 3.82
C ILE A 63 -1.77 8.32 4.89
N LEU A 64 -0.94 7.49 5.54
CA LEU A 64 -1.39 6.62 6.63
C LEU A 64 -1.87 7.42 7.85
N GLY A 65 -1.13 8.47 8.22
CA GLY A 65 -1.48 9.39 9.30
C GLY A 65 -2.83 10.04 9.07
N LEU A 66 -3.07 10.56 7.87
CA LEU A 66 -4.35 11.13 7.48
C LEU A 66 -5.47 10.10 7.54
N GLU A 67 -5.27 8.86 7.08
CA GLU A 67 -6.28 7.81 7.18
C GLU A 67 -6.63 7.49 8.65
N TYR A 68 -5.66 7.45 9.56
CA TYR A 68 -5.93 7.30 11.00
C TYR A 68 -6.77 8.44 11.55
N VAL A 69 -6.37 9.69 11.28
CA VAL A 69 -7.06 10.88 11.78
C VAL A 69 -8.46 10.99 11.19
N LYS A 70 -8.62 10.66 9.90
CA LYS A 70 -9.91 10.61 9.24
C LYS A 70 -10.86 9.62 9.91
N THR A 71 -10.40 8.39 10.22
CA THR A 71 -11.21 7.41 10.97
C THR A 71 -11.59 7.91 12.36
N ILE A 72 -10.64 8.50 13.10
CA ILE A 72 -10.91 9.08 14.44
C ILE A 72 -12.02 10.14 14.35
N VAL A 73 -11.90 11.07 13.40
CA VAL A 73 -12.86 12.17 13.23
C VAL A 73 -14.20 11.68 12.71
N GLU A 74 -14.22 10.77 11.74
CA GLU A 74 -15.44 10.23 11.13
C GLU A 74 -16.29 9.46 12.15
N GLU A 75 -15.65 8.60 12.94
CA GLU A 75 -16.30 7.74 13.93
C GLU A 75 -16.46 8.39 15.32
N ASN A 76 -16.03 9.65 15.48
CA ASN A 76 -16.03 10.39 16.76
C ASN A 76 -15.32 9.63 17.90
N LEU A 77 -14.17 9.03 17.61
CA LEU A 77 -13.42 8.27 18.63
C LEU A 77 -12.74 9.22 19.61
N ASP A 78 -12.77 8.86 20.91
CA ASP A 78 -12.01 9.54 21.95
C ASP A 78 -10.52 9.14 21.93
N ILE A 79 -9.86 9.52 20.83
CA ILE A 79 -8.45 9.23 20.58
C ILE A 79 -7.77 10.52 20.12
N LYS A 80 -6.78 10.99 20.88
CA LYS A 80 -5.94 12.12 20.47
C LYS A 80 -4.83 11.66 19.50
N PRO A 81 -4.85 12.05 18.21
CA PRO A 81 -3.75 11.72 17.31
C PRO A 81 -2.50 12.52 17.67
N ILE A 82 -1.34 11.88 17.49
CA ILE A 82 -0.03 12.50 17.73
C ILE A 82 0.87 12.05 16.57
N ALA A 83 1.37 13.00 15.79
CA ALA A 83 2.30 12.76 14.69
C ALA A 83 3.74 13.05 15.15
N ILE A 84 4.66 12.15 14.85
CA ILE A 84 6.10 12.30 15.15
C ILE A 84 6.87 12.37 13.84
N LYS A 85 7.76 13.35 13.73
CA LYS A 85 8.60 13.51 12.54
C LYS A 85 9.54 12.33 12.36
N ARG A 86 9.53 11.74 11.17
CA ARG A 86 10.47 10.67 10.81
C ARG A 86 11.88 11.23 10.59
N THR A 87 12.88 10.51 11.09
CA THR A 87 14.31 10.81 10.87
C THR A 87 14.86 10.20 9.58
N VAL A 88 14.17 9.21 9.00
CA VAL A 88 14.51 8.58 7.71
C VAL A 88 13.26 8.43 6.84
N GLY A 89 13.39 8.86 5.59
CA GLY A 89 12.33 8.79 4.58
C GLY A 89 11.87 7.36 4.30
N PHE A 90 10.63 7.23 3.84
CA PHE A 90 10.06 5.95 3.43
C PHE A 90 10.88 5.36 2.26
N HIS A 91 11.25 4.08 2.35
CA HIS A 91 12.10 3.38 1.36
C HIS A 91 13.51 3.96 1.12
N ALA A 92 14.07 4.75 2.04
CA ALA A 92 15.46 5.20 1.91
C ALA A 92 16.39 4.00 1.65
N GLU A 93 17.05 4.02 0.48
CA GLU A 93 17.99 2.97 0.05
C GLU A 93 19.34 3.10 0.76
N LYS A 94 19.65 4.29 1.27
CA LYS A 94 20.82 4.55 2.09
C LYS A 94 20.40 4.72 3.54
N PRO A 95 21.00 3.97 4.48
CA PRO A 95 20.85 4.24 5.90
C PRO A 95 21.56 5.56 6.25
N ASN A 96 21.19 6.17 7.37
CA ASN A 96 22.04 7.17 8.01
C ASN A 96 22.85 6.53 9.14
N GLU A 97 23.56 7.33 9.94
CA GLU A 97 24.45 6.81 10.97
C GLU A 97 23.78 5.90 12.00
N SER A 98 22.47 6.01 12.25
CA SER A 98 21.79 5.25 13.32
C SER A 98 20.51 4.55 12.86
N PHE A 99 19.99 4.86 11.68
CA PHE A 99 18.67 4.43 11.22
C PHE A 99 18.70 3.94 9.78
N ALA A 100 18.00 2.82 9.55
CA ALA A 100 17.83 2.23 8.24
C ALA A 100 16.35 1.96 7.95
N SER A 101 15.94 2.04 6.69
CA SER A 101 14.59 1.67 6.30
C SER A 101 14.38 0.15 6.41
N ALA A 102 13.14 -0.28 6.68
CA ALA A 102 12.83 -1.72 6.72
C ALA A 102 13.10 -2.42 5.38
N THR A 103 13.01 -1.70 4.25
CA THR A 103 13.37 -2.23 2.93
C THR A 103 14.87 -2.50 2.84
N TYR A 104 15.70 -1.54 3.25
CA TYR A 104 17.15 -1.71 3.31
C TYR A 104 17.53 -2.90 4.21
N LEU A 105 16.96 -2.97 5.42
CA LEU A 105 17.26 -4.07 6.34
C LEU A 105 16.92 -5.43 5.76
N ARG A 106 15.77 -5.60 5.09
CA ARG A 106 15.43 -6.88 4.46
C ARG A 106 16.42 -7.25 3.34
N LYS A 107 16.86 -6.28 2.54
CA LYS A 107 17.86 -6.48 1.48
C LYS A 107 19.21 -6.89 2.08
N ALA A 108 19.71 -6.12 3.04
CA ALA A 108 20.95 -6.40 3.76
C ALA A 108 20.93 -7.80 4.41
N ILE A 109 19.81 -8.18 5.05
CA ILE A 109 19.62 -9.52 5.62
C ILE A 109 19.66 -10.61 4.54
N SER A 110 19.02 -10.39 3.39
CA SER A 110 19.03 -11.36 2.27
C SER A 110 20.42 -11.55 1.66
N GLU A 111 21.24 -10.49 1.69
CA GLU A 111 22.64 -10.47 1.23
C GLU A 111 23.62 -10.92 2.34
N ASN A 112 23.12 -11.34 3.51
CA ASN A 112 23.91 -11.72 4.70
C ASN A 112 24.86 -10.63 5.21
N GLN A 113 24.50 -9.36 5.01
CA GLN A 113 25.21 -8.21 5.59
C GLN A 113 24.91 -8.08 7.09
N ASP A 114 25.86 -7.51 7.84
CA ASP A 114 25.63 -7.16 9.23
C ASP A 114 24.68 -5.97 9.35
N VAL A 115 23.64 -6.13 10.15
CA VAL A 115 22.62 -5.11 10.45
C VAL A 115 22.50 -4.84 11.94
N SER A 116 23.39 -5.41 12.77
CA SER A 116 23.40 -5.26 14.24
C SER A 116 23.37 -3.80 14.68
N LYS A 117 24.00 -2.93 13.89
CA LYS A 117 23.99 -1.47 14.07
C LYS A 117 22.60 -0.83 14.03
N TYR A 118 21.65 -1.41 13.28
CA TYR A 118 20.34 -0.84 13.03
C TYR A 118 19.20 -1.57 13.75
N THR A 119 19.47 -2.74 14.33
CA THR A 119 18.45 -3.53 15.02
C THR A 119 19.05 -4.37 16.15
N PRO A 120 18.41 -4.40 17.34
CA PRO A 120 18.81 -5.28 18.42
C PRO A 120 18.44 -6.76 18.17
N VAL A 121 17.75 -7.06 17.06
CA VAL A 121 17.24 -8.41 16.77
C VAL A 121 18.39 -9.34 16.39
N GLN A 122 18.51 -10.45 17.12
CA GLN A 122 19.45 -11.52 16.80
C GLN A 122 18.96 -12.34 15.59
N LEU A 123 19.51 -12.04 14.40
CA LEU A 123 19.09 -12.67 13.14
C LEU A 123 19.27 -14.19 13.11
N LYS A 124 20.24 -14.74 13.85
CA LYS A 124 20.50 -16.20 13.93
C LYS A 124 19.26 -16.99 14.39
N LYS A 125 18.32 -16.34 15.11
CA LYS A 125 17.06 -16.96 15.57
C LYS A 125 15.94 -16.87 14.53
N LEU A 126 16.10 -16.07 13.47
CA LEU A 126 15.14 -15.99 12.38
C LEU A 126 15.35 -17.19 11.45
N LYS A 127 14.54 -18.23 11.63
CA LYS A 127 14.39 -19.27 10.60
C LYS A 127 14.00 -18.55 9.30
N ARG A 128 14.74 -18.74 8.20
CA ARG A 128 14.39 -18.23 6.86
C ARG A 128 13.03 -18.82 6.46
N LYS A 129 11.94 -18.18 6.88
CA LYS A 129 10.58 -18.67 6.66
C LYS A 129 10.13 -18.20 5.28
N ARG A 130 9.76 -19.20 4.48
CA ARG A 130 8.91 -19.18 3.27
C ARG A 130 8.76 -17.79 2.63
N LEU A 131 9.60 -17.56 1.63
CA LEU A 131 9.49 -16.45 0.69
C LEU A 131 8.13 -16.51 -0.04
N ILE A 132 7.49 -15.36 -0.23
CA ILE A 132 6.19 -15.28 -0.92
C ILE A 132 6.32 -15.72 -2.38
N GLU A 133 7.48 -15.47 -2.96
CA GLU A 133 7.96 -15.88 -4.27
C GLU A 133 7.78 -17.40 -4.49
N ASN A 134 8.06 -18.21 -3.46
CA ASN A 134 7.92 -19.67 -3.51
C ASN A 134 6.47 -20.13 -3.65
N THR A 135 5.49 -19.24 -3.43
CA THR A 135 4.06 -19.55 -3.59
C THR A 135 3.54 -19.26 -5.01
N TYR A 136 4.39 -18.74 -5.90
CA TYR A 136 4.01 -18.37 -7.27
C TYR A 136 3.50 -19.55 -8.11
N PRO A 137 4.10 -20.76 -8.10
CA PRO A 137 3.54 -21.90 -8.84
C PRO A 137 2.11 -22.27 -8.40
N LYS A 138 1.83 -22.18 -7.10
CA LYS A 138 0.48 -22.39 -6.55
C LYS A 138 -0.49 -21.32 -7.06
N PHE A 139 -0.07 -20.06 -7.07
CA PHE A 139 -0.87 -18.96 -7.60
C PHE A 139 -1.14 -19.14 -9.10
N GLN A 140 -0.15 -19.52 -9.90
CA GLN A 140 -0.32 -19.82 -11.33
C GLN A 140 -1.39 -20.88 -11.55
N LYS A 141 -1.35 -21.98 -10.77
CA LYS A 141 -2.38 -23.03 -10.83
C LYS A 141 -3.78 -22.50 -10.52
N ILE A 142 -3.92 -21.61 -9.54
CA ILE A 142 -5.23 -21.00 -9.20
C ILE A 142 -5.75 -20.17 -10.37
N ILE A 143 -4.91 -19.27 -10.92
CA ILE A 143 -5.32 -18.37 -12.02
C ILE A 143 -5.66 -19.16 -13.28
N LYS A 144 -4.82 -20.14 -13.68
CA LYS A 144 -5.05 -20.97 -14.88
C LYS A 144 -6.32 -21.83 -14.80
N ASN A 145 -6.70 -22.24 -13.59
CA ASN A 145 -7.88 -23.07 -13.37
C ASN A 145 -9.13 -22.27 -13.00
N SER A 146 -9.09 -20.94 -13.07
CA SER A 146 -10.22 -20.08 -12.72
C SER A 146 -10.70 -19.29 -13.94
N THR A 147 -12.01 -19.17 -14.11
CA THR A 147 -12.58 -18.21 -15.08
C THR A 147 -12.48 -16.78 -14.55
N PRO A 148 -12.52 -15.75 -15.41
CA PRO A 148 -12.58 -14.36 -14.98
C PRO A 148 -13.70 -14.07 -13.97
N GLU A 149 -14.87 -14.70 -14.14
CA GLU A 149 -16.04 -14.59 -13.25
C GLU A 149 -15.73 -15.14 -11.86
N GLN A 150 -15.02 -16.27 -11.79
CA GLN A 150 -14.60 -16.87 -10.53
C GLN A 150 -13.56 -15.99 -9.83
N LEU A 151 -12.61 -15.44 -10.58
CA LEU A 151 -11.59 -14.54 -10.04
C LEU A 151 -12.22 -13.26 -9.49
N ARG A 152 -13.24 -12.70 -10.14
CA ARG A 152 -13.96 -11.49 -9.67
C ARG A 152 -14.61 -11.65 -8.30
N LYS A 153 -14.72 -12.86 -7.75
CA LYS A 153 -15.23 -13.11 -6.39
C LYS A 153 -14.19 -12.81 -5.31
N TYR A 154 -12.90 -12.75 -5.62
CA TYR A 154 -11.86 -12.44 -4.65
C TYR A 154 -11.79 -10.95 -4.32
N LYS A 155 -11.39 -10.65 -3.09
CA LYS A 155 -11.17 -9.28 -2.63
C LYS A 155 -10.09 -8.60 -3.47
N MET A 156 -10.30 -7.31 -3.78
CA MET A 156 -9.45 -6.49 -4.67
C MET A 156 -9.39 -6.90 -6.15
N ILE A 157 -10.13 -7.95 -6.58
CA ILE A 157 -10.31 -8.21 -8.01
C ILE A 157 -11.48 -7.36 -8.53
N SER A 158 -11.11 -6.25 -9.17
CA SER A 158 -12.02 -5.30 -9.79
C SER A 158 -11.35 -4.59 -10.96
N GLU A 159 -12.17 -3.98 -11.81
CA GLU A 159 -11.73 -3.10 -12.90
C GLU A 159 -10.85 -3.79 -13.95
N GLY A 160 -10.89 -5.12 -14.06
CA GLY A 160 -10.16 -5.88 -15.09
C GLY A 160 -8.77 -6.38 -14.67
N ILE A 161 -8.39 -6.30 -13.39
CA ILE A 161 -7.10 -6.82 -12.90
C ILE A 161 -6.99 -8.34 -13.11
N GLU A 162 -8.11 -9.07 -13.13
CA GLU A 162 -8.15 -10.50 -13.45
C GLU A 162 -7.62 -10.78 -14.86
N ASN A 163 -7.97 -9.95 -15.84
CA ASN A 163 -7.51 -10.10 -17.22
C ASN A 163 -6.01 -9.83 -17.30
N LEU A 164 -5.52 -8.86 -16.53
CA LEU A 164 -4.10 -8.56 -16.46
C LEU A 164 -3.30 -9.69 -15.81
N PHE A 165 -3.86 -10.35 -14.79
CA PHE A 165 -3.25 -11.51 -14.16
C PHE A 165 -3.20 -12.69 -15.11
N ILE A 166 -4.34 -13.03 -15.76
CA ILE A 166 -4.42 -14.10 -16.75
C ILE A 166 -3.40 -13.87 -17.88
N LYS A 167 -3.36 -12.64 -18.43
CA LYS A 167 -2.43 -12.28 -19.52
C LYS A 167 -0.94 -12.50 -19.16
N ASN A 168 -0.57 -12.28 -17.91
CA ASN A 168 0.84 -12.30 -17.48
C ASN A 168 1.20 -13.53 -16.62
N ILE A 169 0.29 -14.47 -16.41
CA ILE A 169 0.49 -15.55 -15.43
C ILE A 169 1.61 -16.52 -15.81
N ASP A 170 1.99 -16.58 -17.08
CA ASP A 170 3.04 -17.45 -17.60
C ASP A 170 4.45 -16.87 -17.47
N LYS A 171 4.61 -15.73 -16.79
CA LYS A 171 5.94 -15.22 -16.44
C LYS A 171 6.71 -16.26 -15.61
N PRO A 172 8.04 -16.35 -15.75
CA PRO A 172 8.83 -17.43 -15.18
C PRO A 172 8.94 -17.36 -13.65
N ASN A 173 8.84 -16.15 -13.07
CA ASN A 173 8.98 -15.93 -11.64
C ASN A 173 8.03 -14.85 -11.12
N TYR A 174 7.95 -14.76 -9.78
CA TYR A 174 7.10 -13.84 -9.07
C TYR A 174 7.42 -12.38 -9.41
N GLU A 175 8.70 -12.02 -9.46
CA GLU A 175 9.18 -10.66 -9.70
C GLU A 175 8.73 -10.15 -11.08
N GLU A 176 8.97 -10.94 -12.12
CA GLU A 176 8.57 -10.63 -13.49
C GLU A 176 7.05 -10.56 -13.66
N PHE A 177 6.32 -11.44 -12.98
CA PHE A 177 4.86 -11.37 -12.93
C PHE A 177 4.37 -10.06 -12.34
N ILE A 178 4.86 -9.71 -11.14
CA ILE A 178 4.46 -8.47 -10.46
C ILE A 178 4.80 -7.28 -11.36
N ALA A 179 6.02 -7.20 -11.89
CA ALA A 179 6.46 -6.12 -12.76
C ALA A 179 5.58 -5.97 -14.00
N SER A 180 5.23 -7.08 -14.65
CA SER A 180 4.39 -7.09 -15.86
C SER A 180 2.93 -6.72 -15.59
N CYS A 181 2.47 -6.80 -14.33
CA CYS A 181 1.15 -6.36 -13.92
C CYS A 181 1.12 -4.90 -13.43
N VAL A 182 2.26 -4.24 -13.19
CA VAL A 182 2.29 -2.84 -12.76
C VAL A 182 1.81 -1.94 -13.90
N SER A 183 0.95 -0.98 -13.57
CA SER A 183 0.46 0.03 -14.51
C SER A 183 0.09 1.31 -13.77
N LYS A 184 -0.24 2.38 -14.51
CA LYS A 184 -0.75 3.64 -13.92
C LYS A 184 -1.94 3.41 -12.98
N ARG A 185 -2.82 2.45 -13.33
CA ARG A 185 -4.00 2.06 -12.54
C ARG A 185 -3.66 1.13 -11.36
N TYR A 186 -2.72 0.19 -11.54
CA TYR A 186 -2.39 -0.82 -10.54
C TYR A 186 -0.96 -0.68 -10.01
N THR A 187 -0.84 -0.25 -8.76
CA THR A 187 0.45 -0.20 -8.07
C THR A 187 0.93 -1.61 -7.71
N ALA A 188 2.25 -1.78 -7.58
CA ALA A 188 2.85 -3.04 -7.13
C ALA A 188 2.23 -3.52 -5.81
N SER A 189 2.00 -2.60 -4.85
CA SER A 189 1.36 -2.93 -3.57
C SER A 189 -0.06 -3.46 -3.72
N ARG A 190 -0.86 -2.93 -4.67
CA ARG A 190 -2.20 -3.46 -4.95
C ARG A 190 -2.12 -4.88 -5.52
N ILE A 191 -1.24 -5.10 -6.50
CA ILE A 191 -1.03 -6.41 -7.12
C ILE A 191 -0.61 -7.46 -6.08
N LYS A 192 0.37 -7.13 -5.24
CA LYS A 192 0.87 -8.02 -4.17
C LYS A 192 -0.22 -8.36 -3.14
N ARG A 193 -1.11 -7.41 -2.80
CA ARG A 193 -2.25 -7.68 -1.92
C ARG A 193 -3.31 -8.55 -2.59
N THR A 194 -3.66 -8.27 -3.84
CA THR A 194 -4.60 -9.09 -4.61
C THR A 194 -4.08 -10.53 -4.75
N TYR A 195 -2.79 -10.69 -5.03
CA TYR A 195 -2.11 -11.98 -5.06
C TYR A 195 -2.31 -12.76 -3.75
N LEU A 196 -2.09 -12.11 -2.60
CA LEU A 196 -2.29 -12.72 -1.29
C LEU A 196 -3.76 -13.08 -1.04
N PHE A 197 -4.71 -12.23 -1.40
CA PHE A 197 -6.14 -12.52 -1.23
C PHE A 197 -6.59 -13.74 -2.04
N VAL A 198 -6.08 -13.91 -3.26
CA VAL A 198 -6.34 -15.11 -4.06
C VAL A 198 -5.73 -16.36 -3.39
N LEU A 199 -4.47 -16.30 -2.95
CA LEU A 199 -3.80 -17.43 -2.30
C LEU A 199 -4.50 -17.88 -1.01
N LEU A 200 -4.97 -16.92 -0.22
CA LEU A 200 -5.70 -17.14 1.03
C LEU A 200 -7.20 -17.40 0.80
N LYS A 201 -7.66 -17.37 -0.46
CA LYS A 201 -9.06 -17.52 -0.87
C LYS A 201 -10.04 -16.54 -0.22
N ILE A 202 -9.59 -15.30 0.04
CA ILE A 202 -10.41 -14.24 0.66
C ILE A 202 -11.33 -13.62 -0.40
N LYS A 203 -12.63 -13.79 -0.21
CA LYS A 203 -13.69 -13.28 -1.11
C LYS A 203 -14.17 -11.88 -0.69
N LYS A 204 -14.88 -11.22 -1.60
CA LYS A 204 -15.54 -9.91 -1.37
C LYS A 204 -16.56 -9.98 -0.25
#